data_AF-A0A3N5JGG1-F1
#
_entry.id   AF-A0A3N5JGG1-F1
#
_cell.length_a   1.000
_cell.length_b   1.000
_cell.length_c   1.000
_cell.angle_alpha   90.00
_cell.angle_beta   90.00
_cell.angle_gamma   90.00
#
_symmetry.space_group_name_H-M   'P 1'
#
loop_
_entity.id
_entity.type
_entity.pdbx_description
1 polymer ?
#
loop_
_entity_poly.entity_id
_entity_poly.type
_entity_poly.pdbx_seq_one_letter_code
_entity_poly.pdbx_strand_id
1 'polypeptide(L)'
;MTLLTTPALPSANEPSSLVDLARKADFVGLAQVRDTDYLRRREIPVSGSAYLRVLIPYKSATDTTVSPRPEDAPPGDAEALVEVYEKGLHASECYFPDPGVFEEGRRYLLFLRHDPDDAARYRGLPEGCAIDVLVDRENGYVVRVPVTGIRLTAAQTALLGQRTRTIHYSDPYAVVDDEDLPPALRDTMLAAGQIAPWAADDHDPDSTEPLPPPPSPPRQWIYTLGVPLSEFRELLQLEPDR
;
A
#
# COMPACT_ATOMS: atom_id res chain seq x y z
N MET A 1 -36.79 -32.63 -17.23
CA MET A 1 -35.55 -31.99 -17.73
C MET A 1 -35.10 -31.01 -16.68
N THR A 2 -34.12 -31.40 -15.86
CA THR A 2 -33.53 -30.54 -14.84
C THR A 2 -32.41 -29.76 -15.52
N LEU A 3 -32.56 -28.45 -15.66
CA LEU A 3 -31.50 -27.59 -16.16
C LEU A 3 -30.44 -27.46 -15.06
N LEU A 4 -29.24 -28.00 -15.34
CA LEU A 4 -28.05 -27.75 -14.55
C LEU A 4 -27.63 -26.30 -14.82
N THR A 5 -27.87 -25.41 -13.87
CA THR A 5 -27.31 -24.05 -13.89
C THR A 5 -25.81 -24.18 -13.61
N THR A 6 -24.99 -24.05 -14.65
CA THR A 6 -23.55 -23.86 -14.50
C THR A 6 -23.31 -22.58 -13.68
N PRO A 7 -22.60 -22.61 -12.55
CA PRO A 7 -22.26 -21.39 -11.85
C PRO A 7 -21.37 -20.55 -12.77
N ALA A 8 -21.78 -19.30 -13.01
CA ALA A 8 -20.95 -18.33 -13.70
C ALA A 8 -19.68 -18.14 -12.88
N LEU A 9 -18.52 -18.26 -13.53
CA LEU A 9 -17.25 -17.88 -12.91
C LEU A 9 -17.35 -16.40 -12.50
N PRO A 10 -16.96 -16.03 -11.26
CA PRO A 10 -16.92 -14.63 -10.86
C PRO A 10 -16.07 -13.86 -11.86
N SER A 11 -16.58 -12.72 -12.32
CA SER A 11 -15.87 -11.89 -13.30
C SER A 11 -14.55 -11.43 -12.70
N ALA A 12 -13.48 -11.39 -13.51
CA ALA A 12 -12.12 -11.01 -13.08
C ALA A 12 -11.99 -9.59 -12.50
N ASN A 13 -13.10 -8.86 -12.32
CA ASN A 13 -13.17 -7.50 -11.81
C ASN A 13 -14.07 -7.30 -10.58
N GLU A 14 -14.66 -8.36 -10.01
CA GLU A 14 -15.50 -8.20 -8.81
C GLU A 14 -14.65 -7.91 -7.55
N PRO A 15 -15.11 -7.01 -6.66
CA PRO A 15 -14.43 -6.76 -5.39
C PRO A 15 -14.39 -8.07 -4.60
N SER A 16 -13.19 -8.47 -4.20
CA SER A 16 -12.99 -9.70 -3.42
C SER A 16 -12.92 -9.39 -1.94
N SER A 17 -13.19 -10.39 -1.11
CA SER A 17 -12.84 -10.25 0.29
C SER A 17 -11.30 -10.23 0.42
N LEU A 18 -10.74 -9.39 1.31
CA LEU A 18 -9.35 -9.47 1.77
C LEU A 18 -8.83 -10.90 2.01
N VAL A 19 -9.65 -11.81 2.57
CA VAL A 19 -9.28 -13.22 2.77
C VAL A 19 -9.15 -13.94 1.43
N ASP A 20 -10.07 -13.71 0.50
CA ASP A 20 -9.98 -14.28 -0.85
C ASP A 20 -8.78 -13.72 -1.62
N LEU A 21 -8.46 -12.43 -1.44
CA LEU A 21 -7.27 -11.80 -2.02
C LEU A 21 -6.00 -12.44 -1.47
N ALA A 22 -5.87 -12.58 -0.15
CA ALA A 22 -4.75 -13.25 0.50
C ALA A 22 -4.62 -14.71 0.03
N ARG A 23 -5.74 -15.40 -0.22
CA ARG A 23 -5.74 -16.77 -0.74
C ARG A 23 -5.25 -16.84 -2.19
N LYS A 24 -5.70 -15.92 -3.04
CA LYS A 24 -5.30 -15.80 -4.46
C LYS A 24 -3.84 -15.38 -4.64
N ALA A 25 -3.31 -14.58 -3.73
CA ALA A 25 -1.93 -14.12 -3.76
C ALA A 25 -0.95 -15.26 -3.50
N ASP A 26 0.16 -15.31 -4.22
CA ASP A 26 1.31 -16.16 -3.95
C ASP A 26 2.25 -15.53 -2.90
N PHE A 27 2.23 -14.20 -2.79
CA PHE A 27 2.94 -13.46 -1.74
C PHE A 27 2.01 -12.47 -1.04
N VAL A 28 2.05 -12.47 0.29
CA VAL A 28 1.45 -11.44 1.14
C VAL A 28 2.47 -10.99 2.17
N GLY A 29 2.71 -9.70 2.28
CA GLY A 29 3.70 -9.18 3.21
C GLY A 29 3.72 -7.66 3.29
N LEU A 30 4.21 -7.16 4.42
CA LEU A 30 4.57 -5.75 4.56
C LEU A 30 5.93 -5.55 3.89
N ALA A 31 6.00 -4.62 2.96
CA ALA A 31 7.23 -4.26 2.28
C ALA A 31 7.35 -2.75 2.11
N GLN A 32 8.57 -2.30 1.83
CA GLN A 32 8.92 -0.91 1.67
C GLN A 32 9.62 -0.69 0.34
N VAL A 33 9.19 0.33 -0.41
CA VAL A 33 9.83 0.65 -1.68
C VAL A 33 11.28 1.03 -1.44
N ARG A 34 12.18 0.40 -2.18
CA ARG A 34 13.60 0.71 -2.17
C ARG A 34 14.02 1.44 -3.44
N ASP A 35 13.51 0.99 -4.58
CA ASP A 35 13.89 1.54 -5.88
C ASP A 35 12.79 1.25 -6.92
N THR A 36 12.72 2.06 -7.97
CA THR A 36 11.85 1.85 -9.12
C THR A 36 12.60 2.04 -10.44
N ASP A 37 12.48 1.07 -11.34
CA ASP A 37 13.01 1.14 -12.70
C ASP A 37 11.85 1.08 -13.69
N TYR A 38 11.17 2.22 -13.83
CA TYR A 38 10.08 2.36 -14.79
C TYR A 38 10.49 3.10 -16.05
N LEU A 39 10.08 2.52 -17.18
CA LEU A 39 9.94 3.24 -18.43
C LEU A 39 8.75 4.20 -18.31
N ARG A 40 9.02 5.49 -18.49
CA ARG A 40 7.99 6.54 -18.43
C ARG A 40 7.69 7.14 -19.79
N ARG A 41 6.44 7.56 -19.98
CA ARG A 41 5.98 8.36 -21.13
C ARG A 41 5.16 9.53 -20.61
N ARG A 42 5.64 10.77 -20.88
CA ARG A 42 5.04 12.00 -20.32
C ARG A 42 4.88 11.89 -18.80
N GLU A 43 5.95 11.47 -18.13
CA GLU A 43 6.04 11.29 -16.68
C GLU A 43 5.18 10.18 -16.07
N ILE A 44 4.32 9.53 -16.87
CA ILE A 44 3.50 8.39 -16.44
C ILE A 44 4.29 7.09 -16.64
N PRO A 45 4.40 6.22 -15.62
CA PRO A 45 5.02 4.91 -15.78
C PRO A 45 4.16 4.03 -16.72
N VAL A 46 4.80 3.36 -17.68
CA VAL A 46 4.11 2.51 -18.67
C VAL A 46 4.60 1.08 -18.68
N SER A 47 5.76 0.80 -18.08
CA SER A 47 6.24 -0.54 -17.79
C SER A 47 7.48 -0.46 -16.90
N GLY A 48 7.78 -1.53 -16.17
CA GLY A 48 9.04 -1.70 -15.45
C GLY A 48 8.82 -2.36 -14.10
N SER A 49 9.82 -2.26 -13.23
CA SER A 49 9.83 -2.97 -11.95
C SER A 49 9.97 -2.02 -10.77
N ALA A 50 9.27 -2.34 -9.69
CA ALA A 50 9.52 -1.84 -8.36
C ALA A 50 10.29 -2.89 -7.57
N TYR A 51 11.28 -2.46 -6.79
CA TYR A 51 12.00 -3.31 -5.86
C TYR A 51 11.62 -2.89 -4.46
N LEU A 52 10.97 -3.79 -3.72
CA LEU A 52 10.56 -3.52 -2.35
C LEU A 52 11.29 -4.44 -1.37
N ARG A 53 11.82 -3.85 -0.30
CA ARG A 53 12.36 -4.58 0.85
C ARG A 53 11.23 -5.16 1.66
N VAL A 54 11.23 -6.47 1.87
CA VAL A 54 10.27 -7.17 2.71
C VAL A 54 10.61 -6.89 4.17
N LEU A 55 9.64 -6.33 4.90
CA LEU A 55 9.75 -6.04 6.33
C LEU A 55 9.14 -7.18 7.16
N ILE A 56 7.96 -7.66 6.77
CA ILE A 56 7.26 -8.76 7.44
C ILE A 56 6.57 -9.66 6.38
N PRO A 57 7.06 -10.89 6.16
CA PRO A 57 6.34 -11.85 5.32
C PRO A 57 5.15 -12.46 6.09
N TYR A 58 3.99 -12.55 5.46
CA TYR A 58 2.81 -13.25 6.00
C TYR A 58 2.47 -14.51 5.22
N LYS A 59 2.73 -14.49 3.92
CA LYS A 59 2.63 -15.65 3.04
C LYS A 59 3.78 -15.56 2.05
N SER A 60 4.66 -16.54 2.11
CA SER A 60 5.66 -16.75 1.08
C SER A 60 5.24 -17.94 0.21
N ALA A 61 5.45 -17.85 -1.09
CA ALA A 61 5.44 -19.07 -1.90
C ALA A 61 6.60 -19.92 -1.37
N THR A 62 6.25 -21.07 -0.79
CA THR A 62 7.20 -22.14 -0.54
C THR A 62 7.91 -22.36 -1.87
N ASP A 63 9.20 -22.02 -1.94
CA ASP A 63 10.10 -22.15 -3.12
C ASP A 63 10.47 -20.88 -3.91
N THR A 64 10.14 -19.66 -3.49
CA THR A 64 10.77 -18.46 -4.10
C THR A 64 12.04 -17.99 -3.42
N THR A 65 13.09 -17.97 -4.23
CA THR A 65 14.15 -16.96 -4.19
C THR A 65 13.52 -15.57 -4.11
N VAL A 66 13.31 -15.10 -2.88
CA VAL A 66 13.63 -13.72 -2.52
C VAL A 66 14.94 -13.41 -3.22
N SER A 67 14.93 -12.63 -4.31
CA SER A 67 16.14 -12.39 -5.07
C SER A 67 17.18 -11.82 -4.11
N PRO A 68 18.31 -12.51 -3.82
CA PRO A 68 19.52 -11.72 -3.70
C PRO A 68 19.74 -11.20 -5.13
N ARG A 69 20.14 -9.96 -5.35
CA ARG A 69 21.06 -9.77 -6.48
C ARG A 69 22.39 -10.34 -5.94
N PRO A 70 22.72 -11.62 -6.21
CA PRO A 70 23.71 -12.35 -5.41
C PRO A 70 25.14 -12.12 -5.91
N GLU A 71 25.30 -11.39 -7.02
CA GLU A 71 26.58 -11.25 -7.71
C GLU A 71 27.37 -10.01 -7.28
N ASP A 72 26.74 -9.06 -6.54
CA ASP A 72 27.39 -7.83 -6.06
C ASP A 72 27.22 -7.56 -4.54
N ALA A 73 26.52 -8.44 -3.80
CA ALA A 73 26.25 -8.21 -2.37
C ALA A 73 27.42 -8.69 -1.49
N PRO A 74 27.98 -7.84 -0.59
CA PRO A 74 28.98 -8.29 0.37
C PRO A 74 28.39 -9.36 1.30
N PRO A 75 29.19 -10.35 1.74
CA PRO A 75 28.72 -11.40 2.63
C PRO A 75 28.34 -10.81 3.99
N GLY A 76 27.04 -10.75 4.29
CA GLY A 76 26.52 -10.31 5.59
C GLY A 76 25.04 -9.87 5.59
N ASP A 77 24.57 -9.22 4.52
CA ASP A 77 23.32 -8.42 4.56
C ASP A 77 22.47 -8.55 3.27
N ALA A 78 22.16 -9.77 2.82
CA ALA A 78 21.24 -9.93 1.70
C ALA A 78 19.81 -9.56 2.14
N GLU A 79 19.40 -8.32 1.89
CA GLU A 79 18.03 -7.87 2.13
C GLU A 79 17.04 -8.70 1.31
N ALA A 80 15.93 -9.08 1.94
CA ALA A 80 14.87 -9.77 1.23
C ALA A 80 14.13 -8.80 0.31
N LEU A 81 14.32 -8.90 -1.01
CA LEU A 81 13.65 -8.07 -2.00
C LEU A 81 12.54 -8.83 -2.73
N VAL A 82 11.43 -8.13 -2.98
CA VAL A 82 10.40 -8.54 -3.93
C VAL A 82 10.43 -7.61 -5.14
N GLU A 83 10.52 -8.19 -6.33
CA GLU A 83 10.40 -7.46 -7.60
C GLU A 83 8.94 -7.51 -8.06
N VAL A 84 8.30 -6.35 -8.13
CA VAL A 84 6.95 -6.19 -8.68
C VAL A 84 7.04 -5.55 -10.04
N TYR A 85 6.76 -6.30 -11.08
CA TYR A 85 6.74 -5.77 -12.44
C TYR A 85 5.32 -5.36 -12.82
N GLU A 86 5.22 -4.28 -13.57
CA GLU A 86 3.97 -3.80 -14.16
C GLU A 86 4.17 -3.43 -15.63
N LYS A 87 3.11 -3.57 -16.43
CA LYS A 87 3.11 -3.21 -17.85
C LYS A 87 1.76 -2.70 -18.31
N GLY A 88 1.83 -1.55 -18.98
CA GLY A 88 0.70 -0.87 -19.56
C GLY A 88 -0.01 0.01 -18.53
N LEU A 89 -1.18 0.50 -18.95
CA LEU A 89 -2.08 1.27 -18.12
C LEU A 89 -3.42 0.54 -18.05
N HIS A 90 -3.91 0.29 -16.85
CA HIS A 90 -5.12 -0.46 -16.57
C HIS A 90 -5.69 -0.10 -15.19
N ALA A 91 -6.85 -0.65 -14.85
CA ALA A 91 -7.60 -0.19 -13.67
C ALA A 91 -6.92 -0.51 -12.32
N SER A 92 -5.99 -1.47 -12.28
CA SER A 92 -5.36 -1.97 -11.06
C SER A 92 -3.85 -2.09 -11.23
N GLU A 93 -3.25 -0.97 -11.64
CA GLU A 93 -1.80 -0.83 -11.79
C GLU A 93 -1.06 -0.95 -10.46
N CYS A 94 0.10 -1.58 -10.52
CA CYS A 94 1.02 -1.73 -9.39
C CYS A 94 2.28 -0.89 -9.58
N TYR A 95 2.09 0.39 -9.92
CA TYR A 95 3.18 1.36 -9.90
C TYR A 95 3.29 2.02 -8.53
N PHE A 96 4.49 1.96 -7.98
CA PHE A 96 4.84 2.56 -6.70
C PHE A 96 5.59 3.88 -6.91
N PRO A 97 5.36 4.92 -6.11
CA PRO A 97 6.15 6.15 -6.17
C PRO A 97 7.63 5.87 -5.93
N ASP A 98 8.47 6.54 -6.71
CA ASP A 98 9.93 6.47 -6.54
C ASP A 98 10.32 7.14 -5.22
N PRO A 99 11.12 6.50 -4.35
CA PRO A 99 11.64 7.17 -3.17
C PRO A 99 12.58 8.31 -3.58
N GLY A 100 12.43 9.48 -2.94
CA GLY A 100 13.41 10.55 -3.11
C GLY A 100 14.81 10.10 -2.66
N VAL A 101 15.87 10.73 -3.20
CA VAL A 101 17.28 10.36 -2.94
C VAL A 101 17.66 10.33 -1.45
N PHE A 102 16.92 11.08 -0.62
CA PHE A 102 17.12 11.16 0.83
C PHE A 102 15.89 10.76 1.64
N GLU A 103 14.89 10.19 0.98
CA GLU A 103 13.64 9.79 1.61
C GLU A 103 13.59 8.28 1.79
N GLU A 104 13.07 7.86 2.94
CA GLU A 104 12.75 6.46 3.16
C GLU A 104 11.54 6.10 2.28
N GLY A 105 11.56 5.01 1.53
CA GLY A 105 10.44 4.71 0.65
C GLY A 105 9.13 4.37 1.38
N ARG A 106 8.03 4.52 0.66
CA ARG A 106 6.67 4.23 1.15
C ARG A 106 6.49 2.75 1.48
N ARG A 107 5.64 2.47 2.46
CA ARG A 107 5.36 1.10 2.94
C ARG A 107 3.99 0.63 2.48
N TYR A 108 3.92 -0.64 2.13
CA TYR A 108 2.75 -1.26 1.55
C TYR A 108 2.53 -2.65 2.13
N LEU A 109 1.27 -2.97 2.41
CA LEU A 109 0.83 -4.34 2.53
C LEU A 109 0.54 -4.88 1.12
N LEU A 110 1.36 -5.81 0.65
CA LEU A 110 1.34 -6.33 -0.70
C LEU A 110 0.51 -7.60 -0.83
N PHE A 111 -0.17 -7.76 -1.97
CA PHE A 111 -0.91 -8.94 -2.39
C PHE A 111 -0.53 -9.24 -3.84
N LEU A 112 0.35 -10.23 -4.02
CA LEU A 112 1.04 -10.44 -5.29
C LEU A 112 0.91 -11.87 -5.76
N ARG A 113 0.94 -12.06 -7.07
CA ARG A 113 1.00 -13.37 -7.73
C ARG A 113 2.29 -13.48 -8.52
N HIS A 114 2.77 -14.70 -8.76
CA HIS A 114 3.89 -14.89 -9.67
C HIS A 114 3.57 -14.34 -11.06
N ASP A 115 4.57 -13.71 -11.67
CA ASP A 115 4.53 -13.40 -13.08
C ASP A 115 4.54 -14.73 -13.87
N PRO A 116 3.51 -15.00 -14.70
CA PRO A 116 3.50 -16.20 -15.53
C PRO A 116 4.64 -16.25 -16.54
N ASP A 117 5.22 -15.11 -16.90
CA ASP A 117 6.31 -15.00 -17.87
C ASP A 117 7.70 -15.11 -17.22
N ASP A 118 7.80 -14.88 -15.89
CA ASP A 118 9.06 -14.88 -15.14
C ASP A 118 8.83 -15.17 -13.64
N ALA A 119 9.08 -16.42 -13.22
CA ALA A 119 8.81 -16.84 -11.85
C ALA A 119 9.61 -16.08 -10.77
N ALA A 120 10.70 -15.39 -11.14
CA ALA A 120 11.49 -14.57 -10.21
C ALA A 120 10.79 -13.24 -9.86
N ARG A 121 9.73 -12.89 -10.58
CA ARG A 121 9.00 -11.63 -10.45
C ARG A 121 7.56 -11.85 -10.02
N TYR A 122 6.97 -10.78 -9.52
CA TYR A 122 5.58 -10.72 -9.15
C TYR A 122 4.79 -9.72 -10.00
N ARG A 123 3.48 -9.97 -10.10
CA ARG A 123 2.47 -9.08 -10.66
C ARG A 123 1.42 -8.78 -9.60
N GLY A 124 0.68 -7.69 -9.80
CA GLY A 124 -0.56 -7.45 -9.06
C GLY A 124 -1.67 -8.45 -9.36
N LEU A 125 -2.66 -8.49 -8.47
CA LEU A 125 -3.93 -9.16 -8.76
C LEU A 125 -4.84 -8.22 -9.57
N PRO A 126 -5.83 -8.75 -10.32
CA PRO A 126 -6.82 -7.93 -11.02
C PRO A 126 -7.56 -6.94 -10.13
N GLU A 127 -7.70 -7.25 -8.84
CA GLU A 127 -8.35 -6.42 -7.82
C GLU A 127 -7.46 -5.31 -7.25
N GLY A 128 -6.15 -5.31 -7.58
CA GLY A 128 -5.14 -4.45 -6.97
C GLY A 128 -4.07 -5.26 -6.24
N CYS A 129 -3.07 -4.58 -5.67
CA CYS A 129 -1.89 -5.27 -5.15
C CYS A 129 -1.25 -4.66 -3.91
N ALA A 130 -1.62 -3.45 -3.54
CA ALA A 130 -0.94 -2.73 -2.47
C ALA A 130 -1.94 -1.89 -1.69
N ILE A 131 -1.82 -1.93 -0.37
CA ILE A 131 -2.51 -1.03 0.55
C ILE A 131 -1.46 -0.21 1.28
N ASP A 132 -1.63 1.12 1.30
CA ASP A 132 -0.71 2.02 2.01
C ASP A 132 -0.67 1.71 3.52
N VAL A 133 0.55 1.62 4.04
CA VAL A 133 0.83 1.45 5.46
C VAL A 133 1.69 2.62 5.92
N LEU A 134 1.25 3.26 7.00
CA LEU A 134 1.93 4.38 7.64
C LEU A 134 2.49 3.93 9.00
N VAL A 135 3.35 4.77 9.57
CA VAL A 135 3.94 4.60 10.90
C VAL A 135 3.36 5.61 11.89
N ASP A 136 2.93 5.12 13.06
CA ASP A 136 2.45 5.95 14.17
C ASP A 136 3.59 6.48 15.06
N ARG A 137 3.29 7.35 16.03
CA ARG A 137 4.29 7.90 16.97
C ARG A 137 4.95 6.86 17.88
N GLU A 138 4.38 5.67 18.00
CA GLU A 138 4.94 4.56 18.78
C GLU A 138 5.77 3.60 17.90
N ASN A 139 5.99 3.96 16.62
CA ASN A 139 6.62 3.14 15.58
C ASN A 139 5.81 1.87 15.21
N GLY A 140 4.50 1.90 15.46
CA GLY A 140 3.56 0.89 15.00
C GLY A 140 3.16 1.08 13.54
N TYR A 141 2.92 -0.03 12.84
CA TYR A 141 2.38 -0.01 11.48
C TYR A 141 0.86 0.13 11.50
N VAL A 142 0.34 1.00 10.64
CA VAL A 142 -1.07 1.34 10.55
C VAL A 142 -1.51 1.35 9.09
N VAL A 143 -2.56 0.59 8.78
CA VAL A 143 -3.20 0.64 7.46
C VAL A 143 -3.95 1.97 7.31
N ARG A 144 -3.61 2.72 6.27
CA ARG A 144 -4.23 4.00 5.95
C ARG A 144 -5.69 3.80 5.55
N VAL A 145 -6.58 4.64 6.07
CA VAL A 145 -8.00 4.65 5.73
C VAL A 145 -8.38 6.02 5.13
N PRO A 146 -9.14 6.07 4.02
CA PRO A 146 -9.71 4.94 3.27
C PRO A 146 -8.63 4.08 2.58
N VAL A 147 -8.89 2.78 2.48
CA VAL A 147 -8.01 1.86 1.76
C VAL A 147 -8.06 2.17 0.27
N THR A 148 -6.89 2.40 -0.31
CA THR A 148 -6.65 2.60 -1.74
C THR A 148 -5.78 1.46 -2.30
N GLY A 149 -5.73 1.33 -3.62
CA GLY A 149 -4.86 0.35 -4.29
C GLY A 149 -5.37 -1.10 -4.32
N ILE A 150 -6.46 -1.41 -3.60
CA ILE A 150 -7.20 -2.68 -3.67
C ILE A 150 -8.72 -2.41 -3.66
N ARG A 151 -9.46 -3.12 -4.51
CA ARG A 151 -10.93 -3.09 -4.54
C ARG A 151 -11.51 -3.99 -3.45
N LEU A 152 -12.12 -3.36 -2.44
CA LEU A 152 -12.82 -4.04 -1.34
C LEU A 152 -14.33 -4.09 -1.57
N THR A 153 -14.98 -5.10 -0.98
CA THR A 153 -16.44 -5.16 -0.94
C THR A 153 -17.01 -4.13 0.04
N ALA A 154 -18.26 -3.70 -0.17
CA ALA A 154 -18.93 -2.76 0.74
C ALA A 154 -18.99 -3.27 2.19
N ALA A 155 -19.17 -4.58 2.39
CA ALA A 155 -19.17 -5.21 3.70
C ALA A 155 -17.79 -5.09 4.39
N GLN A 156 -16.70 -5.24 3.65
CA GLN A 156 -15.35 -5.07 4.19
C GLN A 156 -14.99 -3.63 4.46
N THR A 157 -15.38 -2.71 3.59
CA THR A 157 -15.23 -1.28 3.84
C THR A 157 -15.97 -0.88 5.12
N ALA A 158 -17.19 -1.38 5.33
CA ALA A 158 -17.94 -1.13 6.56
C ALA A 158 -17.27 -1.74 7.80
N LEU A 159 -16.74 -2.97 7.69
CA LEU A 159 -16.01 -3.62 8.78
C LEU A 159 -14.73 -2.87 9.16
N LEU A 160 -13.97 -2.39 8.17
CA LEU A 160 -12.81 -1.54 8.40
C LEU A 160 -13.20 -0.22 9.06
N GLY A 161 -14.31 0.38 8.64
CA GLY A 161 -14.86 1.58 9.28
C GLY A 161 -15.14 1.40 10.77
N GLN A 162 -15.57 0.20 11.20
CA GLN A 162 -15.81 -0.12 12.62
C GLN A 162 -14.51 -0.26 13.44
N ARG A 163 -13.38 -0.56 12.78
CA ARG A 163 -12.05 -0.70 13.42
C ARG A 163 -11.19 0.55 13.29
N THR A 164 -11.62 1.48 12.45
CA THR A 164 -10.91 2.73 12.21
C THR A 164 -10.94 3.60 13.45
N ARG A 165 -9.80 4.17 13.81
CA ARG A 165 -9.67 5.12 14.91
C ARG A 165 -8.73 6.25 14.53
N THR A 166 -8.75 7.31 15.33
CA THR A 166 -7.78 8.40 15.22
C THR A 166 -6.38 7.88 15.53
N ILE A 167 -5.42 8.25 14.70
CA ILE A 167 -4.01 7.87 14.79
C ILE A 167 -3.17 9.14 14.75
N HIS A 168 -2.14 9.17 15.58
CA HIS A 168 -1.10 10.19 15.52
C HIS A 168 0.09 9.61 14.75
N TYR A 169 0.26 10.04 13.51
CA TYR A 169 1.34 9.55 12.64
C TYR A 169 2.67 10.23 12.94
N SER A 170 3.76 9.50 12.76
CA SER A 170 5.13 10.01 12.64
C SER A 170 5.64 9.91 11.19
N ASP A 171 4.91 9.20 10.33
CA ASP A 171 5.26 8.97 8.94
C ASP A 171 5.05 10.24 8.08
N PRO A 172 6.07 10.71 7.34
CA PRO A 172 5.94 11.88 6.49
C PRO A 172 4.91 11.69 5.37
N TYR A 173 4.63 10.45 4.95
CA TYR A 173 3.63 10.15 3.93
C TYR A 173 2.19 10.17 4.46
N ALA A 174 2.00 10.45 5.75
CA ALA A 174 0.69 10.79 6.30
C ALA A 174 0.24 12.20 5.90
N VAL A 175 1.15 13.05 5.43
CA VAL A 175 0.84 14.38 4.90
C VAL A 175 0.76 14.32 3.38
N VAL A 176 -0.27 14.94 2.81
CA VAL A 176 -0.50 15.02 1.36
C VAL A 176 -0.85 16.44 0.95
N ASP A 177 -0.41 16.85 -0.24
CA ASP A 177 -0.75 18.15 -0.78
C ASP A 177 -2.21 18.17 -1.27
N ASP A 178 -2.82 19.36 -1.24
CA ASP A 178 -4.21 19.58 -1.69
C ASP A 178 -4.41 19.21 -3.16
N GLU A 179 -3.36 19.38 -3.97
CA GLU A 179 -3.37 19.06 -5.39
C GLU A 179 -3.37 17.55 -5.66
N ASP A 180 -2.91 16.74 -4.71
CA ASP A 180 -2.88 15.27 -4.81
C ASP A 180 -4.24 14.63 -4.47
N LEU A 181 -5.16 15.39 -3.86
CA LEU A 181 -6.50 14.93 -3.52
C LEU A 181 -7.54 15.59 -4.44
N PRO A 182 -8.24 14.81 -5.28
CA PRO A 182 -9.36 15.33 -6.06
C PRO A 182 -10.36 16.04 -5.14
N PRO A 183 -10.85 17.25 -5.49
CA PRO A 183 -11.66 18.06 -4.56
C PRO A 183 -12.87 17.32 -3.98
N ALA A 184 -13.60 16.54 -4.80
CA ALA A 184 -14.73 15.76 -4.32
C ALA A 184 -14.34 14.66 -3.31
N LEU A 185 -13.18 14.04 -3.49
CA LEU A 185 -12.65 13.05 -2.56
C LEU A 185 -12.23 13.73 -1.26
N ARG A 186 -11.47 14.82 -1.35
CA ARG A 186 -11.04 15.62 -0.19
C ARG A 186 -12.23 16.07 0.66
N ASP A 187 -13.25 16.67 0.03
CA ASP A 187 -14.42 17.18 0.74
C ASP A 187 -15.20 16.03 1.43
N THR A 188 -15.25 14.86 0.79
CA THR A 188 -15.82 13.64 1.39
C THR A 188 -15.01 13.17 2.60
N MET A 189 -13.68 13.13 2.48
CA MET A 189 -12.79 12.71 3.55
C MET A 189 -12.84 13.68 4.74
N LEU A 190 -12.95 14.99 4.47
CA LEU A 190 -13.13 16.02 5.50
C LEU A 190 -14.44 15.84 6.26
N ALA A 191 -15.55 15.66 5.54
CA ALA A 191 -16.86 15.41 6.15
C ALA A 191 -16.86 14.14 7.02
N ALA A 192 -16.03 13.14 6.65
CA ALA A 192 -15.85 11.90 7.38
C ALA A 192 -14.79 11.97 8.49
N GLY A 193 -14.10 13.09 8.66
CA GLY A 193 -13.01 13.25 9.63
C GLY A 193 -11.78 12.37 9.35
N GLN A 194 -11.60 11.91 8.11
CA GLN A 194 -10.49 11.04 7.66
C GLN A 194 -9.18 11.80 7.42
N ILE A 195 -9.29 13.10 7.17
CA ILE A 195 -8.17 14.03 7.05
C ILE A 195 -8.46 15.30 7.84
N ALA A 196 -7.41 15.99 8.26
CA ALA A 196 -7.48 17.30 8.88
C ALA A 196 -6.48 18.26 8.20
N PRO A 197 -6.69 19.59 8.28
CA PRO A 197 -5.66 20.55 7.89
C PRO A 197 -4.34 20.19 8.58
N TRP A 198 -3.25 20.12 7.82
CA TRP A 198 -1.94 20.00 8.43
C TRP A 198 -1.60 21.30 9.17
N ALA A 199 -1.15 21.20 10.42
CA ALA A 199 -0.67 22.34 11.20
C ALA A 199 0.84 22.22 11.44
N ALA A 200 1.52 23.35 11.44
CA ALA A 200 2.95 23.46 11.70
C ALA A 200 3.40 22.79 13.03
N ASP A 201 2.54 22.81 14.04
CA ASP A 201 2.79 22.20 15.35
C ASP A 201 2.79 20.64 15.32
N ASP A 202 2.41 20.04 14.19
CA ASP A 202 2.52 18.60 13.95
C ASP A 202 3.94 18.18 13.52
N HIS A 203 4.88 19.12 13.38
CA HIS A 203 6.29 18.91 13.05
C HIS A 203 7.23 18.90 14.28
N ASP A 204 8.46 18.45 14.08
CA ASP A 204 9.51 18.21 15.09
C ASP A 204 9.66 19.37 16.12
N PRO A 205 9.54 19.08 17.44
CA PRO A 205 9.63 20.08 18.50
C PRO A 205 11.00 20.79 18.61
N ASP A 206 12.04 20.35 17.90
CA ASP A 206 13.39 20.97 17.94
C ASP A 206 13.59 22.14 16.95
N SER A 207 12.55 22.53 16.22
CA SER A 207 12.60 23.70 15.31
C SER A 207 12.45 25.03 16.07
N THR A 208 13.42 25.94 15.91
CA THR A 208 13.48 27.23 16.64
C THR A 208 12.86 28.41 15.89
N GLU A 209 12.27 28.19 14.71
CA GLU A 209 11.63 29.22 13.89
C GLU A 209 10.09 29.12 14.00
N PRO A 210 9.37 30.20 14.38
CA PRO A 210 7.93 30.18 14.37
C PRO A 210 7.43 30.08 12.92
N LEU A 211 6.79 28.95 12.60
CA LEU A 211 6.23 28.72 11.28
C LEU A 211 5.05 29.68 11.03
N PRO A 212 4.94 30.26 9.82
CA PRO A 212 3.79 31.09 9.47
C PRO A 212 2.50 30.26 9.49
N PRO A 213 1.35 30.86 9.84
CA PRO A 213 0.08 30.14 9.85
C PRO A 213 -0.24 29.64 8.42
N PRO A 214 -0.75 28.42 8.26
CA PRO A 214 -1.04 27.87 6.94
C PRO A 214 -2.09 28.75 6.22
N PRO A 215 -1.98 28.94 4.89
CA PRO A 215 -2.99 29.64 4.12
C PRO A 215 -4.37 28.97 4.29
N SER A 216 -5.45 29.74 4.15
CA SER A 216 -6.82 29.19 4.11
C SER A 216 -7.35 29.22 2.67
N PRO A 217 -7.77 28.07 2.10
CA PRO A 217 -7.71 26.72 2.66
C PRO A 217 -6.27 26.19 2.77
N PRO A 218 -6.02 25.22 3.67
CA PRO A 218 -4.69 24.63 3.84
C PRO A 218 -4.23 24.01 2.53
N ARG A 219 -2.94 24.15 2.22
CA ARG A 219 -2.31 23.50 1.05
C ARG A 219 -1.97 22.04 1.29
N GLN A 220 -1.99 21.60 2.54
CA GLN A 220 -1.63 20.26 2.96
C GLN A 220 -2.65 19.71 3.94
N TRP A 221 -2.88 18.42 3.82
CA TRP A 221 -3.78 17.63 4.64
C TRP A 221 -3.01 16.52 5.31
N ILE A 222 -3.37 16.19 6.55
CA ILE A 222 -2.83 15.05 7.25
C ILE A 222 -3.92 13.99 7.41
N TYR A 223 -3.60 12.73 7.11
CA TYR A 223 -4.46 11.60 7.43
C TYR A 223 -4.58 11.48 8.95
N THR A 224 -5.81 11.30 9.42
CA THR A 224 -6.09 11.20 10.85
C THR A 224 -6.55 9.82 11.26
N LEU A 225 -7.01 9.01 10.30
CA LEU A 225 -7.66 7.74 10.57
C LEU A 225 -6.84 6.56 10.05
N GLY A 226 -6.88 5.46 10.79
CA GLY A 226 -6.23 4.22 10.40
C GLY A 226 -6.69 3.02 11.21
N VAL A 227 -6.23 1.85 10.78
CA VAL A 227 -6.41 0.58 11.50
C VAL A 227 -5.02 0.01 11.77
N PRO A 228 -4.63 -0.23 13.03
CA PRO A 228 -3.32 -0.83 13.29
C PRO A 228 -3.17 -2.18 12.61
N LEU A 229 -1.98 -2.41 12.06
CA LEU A 229 -1.72 -3.58 11.21
C LEU A 229 -1.95 -4.88 11.97
N SER A 230 -1.72 -4.92 13.28
CA SER A 230 -2.05 -6.05 14.15
C SER A 230 -3.54 -6.43 14.09
N GLU A 231 -4.44 -5.47 14.18
CA GLU A 231 -5.89 -5.68 14.08
C GLU A 231 -6.32 -5.95 12.64
N PHE A 232 -5.70 -5.28 11.67
CA PHE A 232 -5.98 -5.52 10.25
C PHE A 232 -5.65 -6.97 9.87
N ARG A 233 -4.57 -7.54 10.41
CA ARG A 233 -4.18 -8.94 10.18
C ARG A 233 -5.22 -9.94 10.69
N GLU A 234 -5.91 -9.66 11.78
CA GLU A 234 -7.02 -10.51 12.25
C GLU A 234 -8.12 -10.61 11.19
N LEU A 235 -8.38 -9.52 10.45
CA LEU A 235 -9.33 -9.49 9.35
C LEU A 235 -8.84 -10.30 8.13
N LEU A 236 -7.53 -10.43 7.95
CA LEU A 236 -6.91 -11.22 6.89
C LEU A 236 -6.83 -12.71 7.23
N GLN A 237 -7.01 -13.09 8.50
CA GLN A 237 -6.74 -14.45 9.00
C GLN A 237 -5.31 -14.92 8.67
N LEU A 238 -4.34 -14.00 8.65
CA LEU A 238 -2.94 -14.30 8.34
C LEU A 238 -2.14 -14.49 9.63
N GLU A 239 -1.70 -15.72 9.90
CA GLU A 239 -0.60 -15.98 10.84
C GLU A 239 0.74 -15.74 10.11
N PRO A 240 1.78 -15.23 10.79
CA PRO A 240 3.09 -15.08 10.16
C PRO A 240 3.71 -16.47 9.93
N ASP A 241 4.25 -16.71 8.73
CA ASP A 241 5.12 -17.85 8.46
C ASP A 241 6.30 -17.77 9.46
N ARG A 242 6.45 -18.80 10.31
CA ARG A 242 7.53 -18.92 11.31
C ARG A 242 8.81 -19.45 10.71
#